data_AF-A0A7I9ZM83-F1
#
_entry.id   AF-A0A7I9ZM83-F1
#
_cell.length_a   1.000
_cell.length_b   1.000
_cell.length_c   1.000
_cell.angle_alpha   90.00
_cell.angle_beta   90.00
_cell.angle_gamma   90.00
#
_symmetry.space_group_name_H-M   'P 1'
#
loop_
_entity.id
_entity.type
_entity.pdbx_description
1 polymer ?
#
loop_
_entity_poly.entity_id
_entity_poly.type
_entity_poly.pdbx_seq_one_letter_code
_entity_poly.pdbx_strand_id
1 'polypeptide(L)'
;MPRQYSSSVRRQIVARLRSGEAVAAVAIETGICEATLFRWKRQALIDAGAIEGVPSVEVDELAAAHKRIAQLEAELALTRDACELFNDEAVVPPKRRRAIAEGLIARGYSARSACRITGLA
;
A
#
# COMPACT_ATOMS: atom_id res chain seq x y z
N MET A 1 -0.46 18.88 -7.89
CA MET A 1 -0.08 17.86 -6.89
C MET A 1 0.21 18.54 -5.57
N PRO A 2 -0.21 17.98 -4.42
CA PRO A 2 0.16 18.52 -3.12
C PRO A 2 1.69 18.53 -2.97
N ARG A 3 2.26 19.58 -2.35
CA ARG A 3 3.70 19.63 -2.06
C ARG A 3 4.06 18.49 -1.10
N GLN A 4 4.90 17.57 -1.56
CA GLN A 4 5.37 16.42 -0.80
C GLN A 4 6.71 16.78 -0.16
N TYR A 5 6.81 16.68 1.16
CA TYR A 5 8.06 16.85 1.89
C TYR A 5 8.66 15.47 2.17
N SER A 6 9.98 15.33 2.06
CA SER A 6 10.64 14.07 2.38
C SER A 6 10.44 13.69 3.85
N SER A 7 10.45 12.38 4.13
CA SER A 7 10.27 11.87 5.50
C SER A 7 11.41 12.27 6.44
N SER A 8 12.62 12.51 5.90
CA SER A 8 13.78 12.99 6.67
C SER A 8 13.58 14.44 7.12
N VAL A 9 13.18 15.33 6.20
CA VAL A 9 12.91 16.74 6.50
C VAL A 9 11.79 16.87 7.52
N ARG A 10 10.68 16.13 7.32
CA ARG A 10 9.57 16.12 8.26
C ARG A 10 10.00 15.69 9.66
N ARG A 11 10.81 14.63 9.79
CA ARG A 11 11.29 14.14 11.10
C ARG A 11 12.18 15.15 11.81
N GLN A 12 13.12 15.77 11.10
CA GLN A 12 14.01 16.79 11.68
C GLN A 12 13.22 18.00 12.19
N ILE A 13 12.28 18.50 11.39
CA ILE A 13 11.42 19.62 11.76
C ILE A 13 10.51 19.26 12.94
N VAL A 14 9.92 18.08 12.94
CA VAL A 14 9.09 17.60 14.06
C VAL A 14 9.91 17.51 15.35
N ALA A 15 11.16 17.04 15.30
CA ALA A 15 12.02 16.97 16.48
C ALA A 15 12.26 18.36 17.09
N ARG A 16 12.55 19.36 16.24
CA ARG A 16 12.69 20.78 16.63
C ARG A 16 11.41 21.35 17.25
N LEU A 17 10.26 21.08 16.63
CA LEU A 17 8.96 21.54 17.13
C LEU A 17 8.58 20.90 18.47
N ARG A 18 9.02 19.66 18.72
CA ARG A 18 8.84 18.95 19.99
C ARG A 18 9.78 19.41 21.09
N SER A 19 11.00 19.86 20.74
CA SER A 19 11.93 20.46 21.71
C SER A 19 11.52 21.88 22.14
N GLY A 20 10.40 22.40 21.66
CA GLY A 20 9.82 23.67 22.09
C GLY A 20 10.09 24.84 21.14
N GLU A 21 10.70 24.61 19.99
CA GLU A 21 10.95 25.69 19.03
C GLU A 21 9.65 26.29 18.49
N ALA A 22 9.64 27.61 18.32
CA ALA A 22 8.48 28.35 17.86
C ALA A 22 8.16 28.00 16.39
N VAL A 23 6.88 27.70 16.12
CA VAL A 23 6.41 27.36 14.76
C VAL A 23 6.72 28.48 13.76
N ALA A 24 6.58 29.74 14.16
CA ALA A 24 6.88 30.90 13.33
C ALA A 24 8.37 30.96 12.91
N ALA A 25 9.29 30.64 13.83
CA ALA A 25 10.72 30.64 13.52
C ALA A 25 11.06 29.55 12.49
N VAL A 26 10.53 28.34 12.69
CA VAL A 26 10.70 27.22 11.76
C VAL A 26 10.06 27.51 10.41
N ALA A 27 8.92 28.20 10.37
CA ALA A 27 8.25 28.59 9.13
C ALA A 27 9.10 29.57 8.30
N ILE A 28 9.69 30.58 8.96
CA ILE A 28 10.57 31.55 8.32
C ILE A 28 11.81 30.85 7.72
N GLU A 29 12.45 29.96 8.48
CA GLU A 29 13.66 29.27 8.03
C GLU A 29 13.40 28.28 6.89
N THR A 30 12.33 27.49 6.99
CA THR A 30 12.06 26.39 6.06
C THR A 30 11.17 26.79 4.87
N GLY A 31 10.51 27.95 4.95
CA GLY A 31 9.50 28.38 3.99
C GLY A 31 8.21 27.55 4.02
N ILE A 32 8.05 26.65 5.00
CA ILE A 32 6.85 25.82 5.17
C ILE A 32 5.80 26.64 5.90
N CYS A 33 4.57 26.63 5.39
CA CYS A 33 3.48 27.36 6.04
C CYS A 33 3.21 26.83 7.45
N GLU A 34 2.93 27.75 8.38
CA GLU A 34 2.70 27.43 9.79
C GLU A 34 1.60 26.39 10.01
N ALA A 35 0.52 26.44 9.22
CA ALA A 35 -0.56 25.45 9.28
C ALA A 35 -0.06 24.01 9.09
N THR A 36 0.90 23.80 8.18
CA THR A 36 1.52 22.48 7.97
C THR A 36 2.35 22.07 9.17
N LEU A 37 3.14 22.99 9.72
CA LEU A 37 3.99 22.75 10.89
C LEU A 37 3.16 22.46 12.16
N PHE A 38 2.07 23.19 12.40
CA PHE A 38 1.14 22.90 13.49
C PHE A 38 0.52 21.51 13.36
N ARG A 39 0.09 21.12 12.16
CA ARG A 39 -0.44 19.78 11.91
C ARG A 39 0.60 18.70 12.20
N TRP A 40 1.84 18.91 11.76
CA TRP A 40 2.93 17.96 12.03
C TRP A 40 3.27 17.86 13.51
N LYS A 41 3.34 18.99 14.21
CA LYS A 41 3.55 19.02 15.67
C LYS A 41 2.44 18.27 16.39
N ARG A 42 1.18 18.53 16.05
CA ARG A 42 0.02 17.85 16.63
C ARG A 42 0.08 16.34 16.40
N GLN A 43 0.30 15.89 15.17
CA GLN A 43 0.39 14.46 14.88
C GLN A 43 1.54 13.80 15.66
N ALA A 44 2.69 14.47 15.77
CA ALA A 44 3.82 13.94 16.52
C ALA A 44 3.57 13.84 18.03
N LEU A 45 2.67 14.67 18.57
CA LEU A 45 2.21 14.56 19.96
C LEU A 45 1.22 13.40 20.13
N ILE A 46 0.33 13.18 19.16
CA ILE A 46 -0.56 12.01 19.11
C ILE A 46 0.27 10.73 19.04
N ASP A 47 1.22 10.65 18.10
CA ASP A 47 2.10 9.49 17.90
C ASP A 47 2.99 9.22 19.12
N ALA A 48 3.27 10.23 19.94
CA ALA A 48 4.00 10.10 21.20
C ALA A 48 3.10 9.80 22.41
N GLY A 49 1.78 9.68 22.22
CA GLY A 49 0.80 9.46 23.30
C GLY A 49 0.61 10.66 24.24
N ALA A 50 1.09 11.85 23.86
CA ALA A 50 0.99 13.05 24.69
C ALA A 50 -0.39 13.72 24.61
N ILE A 51 -1.15 13.48 23.53
CA ILE A 51 -2.52 13.94 23.34
C ILE A 51 -3.34 12.83 22.67
N GLU A 52 -4.65 12.82 22.92
CA GLU A 52 -5.58 11.89 22.27
C GLU A 52 -5.69 12.14 20.75
N GLY A 53 -5.78 11.06 19.99
CA GLY A 53 -5.97 11.07 18.54
C GLY A 53 -5.58 9.73 17.90
N VAL A 54 -5.76 9.63 16.59
CA VAL A 54 -5.37 8.42 15.81
C VAL A 54 -3.87 8.49 15.49
N PRO A 55 -3.05 7.52 15.96
CA PRO A 55 -1.64 7.41 15.61
C PRO A 55 -1.43 7.21 14.11
N SER A 56 -0.35 7.76 13.57
CA SER A 56 0.02 7.57 12.17
C SER A 56 0.27 6.11 11.80
N VAL A 57 0.78 5.31 12.75
CA VAL A 57 1.02 3.87 12.59
C VAL A 57 -0.27 3.11 12.28
N GLU A 58 -1.38 3.42 12.96
CA GLU A 58 -2.66 2.74 12.73
C GLU A 58 -3.20 2.99 11.31
N VAL A 59 -3.01 4.21 10.79
CA VAL A 59 -3.40 4.55 9.42
C VAL A 59 -2.55 3.80 8.39
N ASP A 60 -1.24 3.71 8.64
CA ASP A 60 -0.31 2.99 7.77
C ASP A 60 -0.59 1.48 7.75
N GLU A 61 -0.88 0.89 8.92
CA GLU A 61 -1.26 -0.52 9.07
C GLU A 61 -2.59 -0.82 8.37
N LEU A 62 -3.59 0.06 8.51
CA LEU A 62 -4.87 -0.09 7.82
C LEU A 62 -4.71 -0.05 6.30
N ALA A 63 -3.91 0.88 5.79
CA ALA A 63 -3.62 0.98 4.36
C ALA A 63 -2.87 -0.26 3.84
N ALA A 64 -1.90 -0.77 4.62
CA ALA A 64 -1.18 -1.99 4.29
C ALA A 64 -2.11 -3.22 4.31
N ALA A 65 -3.01 -3.31 5.29
CA ALA A 65 -4.01 -4.36 5.40
C ALA A 65 -4.96 -4.35 4.19
N HIS A 66 -5.53 -3.20 3.83
CA HIS A 66 -6.39 -3.08 2.64
C HIS A 66 -5.67 -3.48 1.36
N LYS A 67 -4.40 -3.08 1.19
CA LYS A 67 -3.60 -3.50 0.04
C LYS A 67 -3.39 -5.02 0.02
N ARG A 68 -3.13 -5.63 1.18
CA ARG A 68 -2.95 -7.07 1.29
C ARG A 68 -4.26 -7.83 1.00
N ILE A 69 -5.38 -7.34 1.50
CA ILE A 69 -6.71 -7.90 1.22
C ILE A 69 -6.98 -7.86 -0.28
N ALA A 70 -6.83 -6.70 -0.93
CA ALA A 70 -7.05 -6.58 -2.37
C ALA A 70 -6.13 -7.51 -3.19
N GLN A 71 -4.88 -7.69 -2.77
CA GLN A 71 -3.98 -8.66 -3.40
C GLN A 71 -4.47 -10.09 -3.23
N LEU A 72 -4.87 -10.48 -2.01
CA LEU A 72 -5.37 -11.82 -1.72
C LEU A 72 -6.66 -12.12 -2.47
N GLU A 73 -7.58 -11.16 -2.57
CA GLU A 73 -8.81 -11.29 -3.33
C GLU A 73 -8.52 -11.49 -4.83
N ALA A 74 -7.53 -10.79 -5.39
CA ALA A 74 -7.11 -10.97 -6.78
C ALA A 74 -6.47 -12.36 -7.02
N GLU A 75 -5.62 -12.83 -6.10
CA GLU A 75 -5.02 -14.17 -6.16
C GLU A 75 -6.08 -15.27 -6.04
N LEU A 76 -7.06 -15.08 -5.16
CA LEU A 76 -8.16 -16.02 -4.95
C LEU A 76 -9.11 -16.07 -6.14
N ALA A 77 -9.43 -14.93 -6.76
CA ALA A 77 -10.21 -14.87 -7.98
C ALA A 77 -9.51 -15.64 -9.12
N LEU A 78 -8.22 -15.38 -9.35
CA LEU A 78 -7.43 -16.11 -10.34
C LEU A 78 -7.43 -17.63 -10.08
N THR A 79 -7.34 -18.03 -8.81
CA THR A 79 -7.32 -19.45 -8.43
C THR A 79 -8.66 -20.12 -8.69
N ARG A 80 -9.78 -19.46 -8.35
CA ARG A 80 -11.13 -19.96 -8.64
C ARG A 80 -11.36 -20.13 -10.13
N ASP A 81 -11.05 -19.09 -10.90
CA ASP A 81 -11.20 -19.11 -12.36
C ASP A 81 -10.33 -20.19 -13.01
N ALA A 82 -9.13 -20.43 -12.48
CA ALA A 82 -8.27 -21.52 -12.92
C ALA A 82 -8.89 -22.88 -12.59
N CYS A 83 -9.31 -23.11 -11.34
CA CYS A 83 -9.97 -24.36 -10.92
C CYS A 83 -11.18 -24.69 -11.79
N GLU A 84 -12.03 -23.70 -12.09
CA GLU A 84 -13.16 -23.85 -13.01
C GLU A 84 -12.71 -24.33 -14.39
N LEU A 85 -11.63 -23.78 -14.95
CA LEU A 85 -11.13 -24.20 -16.26
C LEU A 85 -10.41 -25.55 -16.23
N PHE A 86 -9.82 -25.92 -15.09
CA PHE A 86 -9.22 -27.23 -14.88
C PHE A 86 -10.28 -28.35 -14.82
N ASN A 87 -11.54 -28.02 -14.47
CA ASN A 87 -12.64 -28.95 -14.22
C ASN A 87 -12.26 -30.04 -13.19
N ASP A 88 -11.55 -29.68 -12.12
CA ASP A 88 -11.06 -30.59 -11.07
C ASP A 88 -10.16 -31.76 -11.53
N GLU A 89 -9.61 -31.71 -12.75
CA GLU A 89 -8.70 -32.73 -13.24
C GLU A 89 -7.32 -32.64 -12.57
N ALA A 90 -6.91 -33.71 -11.88
CA ALA A 90 -5.62 -33.78 -11.18
C ALA A 90 -4.39 -33.82 -12.10
N VAL A 91 -4.54 -34.32 -13.35
CA VAL A 91 -3.45 -34.41 -14.33
C VAL A 91 -3.91 -33.88 -15.67
N VAL A 92 -3.34 -32.75 -16.09
CA VAL A 92 -3.72 -32.05 -17.32
C VAL A 92 -2.57 -32.03 -18.34
N PRO A 93 -2.78 -32.58 -19.56
CA PRO A 93 -1.77 -32.54 -20.62
C PRO A 93 -1.31 -31.12 -20.97
N PRO A 94 -0.07 -30.91 -21.43
CA PRO A 94 0.47 -29.58 -21.72
C PRO A 94 -0.38 -28.74 -22.70
N LYS A 95 -0.99 -29.39 -23.70
CA LYS A 95 -1.90 -28.70 -24.66
C LYS A 95 -3.13 -28.12 -23.96
N ARG A 96 -3.71 -28.85 -22.99
CA ARG A 96 -4.88 -28.40 -22.23
C ARG A 96 -4.51 -27.30 -21.23
N ARG A 97 -3.30 -27.35 -20.63
CA ARG A 97 -2.77 -26.23 -19.82
C ARG A 97 -2.65 -24.91 -20.60
N ARG A 98 -2.24 -24.95 -21.88
CA ARG A 98 -2.19 -23.76 -22.74
C ARG A 98 -3.57 -23.16 -22.98
N ALA A 99 -4.56 -24.02 -23.29
CA ALA A 99 -5.94 -23.58 -23.47
C ALA A 99 -6.51 -22.94 -22.19
N ILE A 100 -6.18 -23.48 -21.01
CA ILE A 100 -6.57 -22.88 -19.73
C ILE A 100 -5.92 -21.51 -19.53
N ALA A 101 -4.62 -21.37 -19.85
CA ALA A 101 -3.95 -20.08 -19.77
C ALA A 101 -4.56 -19.03 -20.72
N GLU A 102 -4.90 -19.42 -21.94
CA GLU A 102 -5.63 -18.57 -22.89
C GLU A 102 -7.01 -18.17 -22.37
N GLY A 103 -7.74 -19.11 -21.74
CA GLY A 103 -9.03 -18.84 -21.09
C GLY A 103 -8.92 -17.81 -19.95
N LEU A 104 -7.87 -17.89 -19.13
CA LEU A 104 -7.60 -16.90 -18.09
C LEU A 104 -7.25 -15.52 -18.68
N ILE A 105 -6.50 -15.48 -19.78
CA ILE A 105 -6.19 -14.21 -20.47
C ILE A 105 -7.47 -13.59 -21.04
N ALA A 106 -8.36 -14.39 -21.62
CA ALA A 106 -9.65 -13.94 -22.11
C ALA A 106 -10.55 -13.36 -21.01
N ARG A 107 -10.40 -13.83 -19.76
CA ARG A 107 -11.05 -13.27 -18.56
C ARG A 107 -10.36 -12.02 -18.00
N GLY A 108 -9.28 -11.55 -18.62
CA GLY A 108 -8.60 -10.30 -18.28
C GLY A 108 -7.37 -10.47 -17.38
N TYR A 109 -6.95 -11.70 -17.06
CA TYR A 109 -5.70 -11.92 -16.31
C TYR A 109 -4.47 -11.72 -17.20
N SER A 110 -3.36 -11.29 -16.59
CA SER A 110 -2.10 -11.17 -17.32
C SER A 110 -1.59 -12.53 -17.82
N ALA A 111 -0.93 -12.55 -18.99
CA ALA A 111 -0.30 -13.77 -19.50
C ALA A 111 0.69 -14.39 -18.49
N ARG A 112 1.42 -13.55 -17.75
CA ARG A 112 2.35 -13.99 -16.71
C ARG A 112 1.64 -14.73 -15.58
N SER A 113 0.54 -14.20 -15.06
CA SER A 113 -0.22 -14.85 -13.98
C SER A 113 -0.89 -16.14 -14.46
N ALA A 114 -1.43 -16.14 -15.69
CA ALA A 114 -2.04 -17.32 -16.31
C ALA A 114 -1.04 -18.46 -16.54
N CYS A 115 0.15 -18.17 -17.10
CA CYS A 115 1.20 -19.19 -17.29
C CYS A 115 1.76 -19.70 -15.96
N ARG A 116 1.88 -18.83 -14.94
CA ARG A 116 2.34 -19.23 -13.61
C ARG A 116 1.38 -20.21 -12.96
N ILE A 117 0.08 -19.90 -12.92
CA ILE A 117 -0.90 -20.75 -12.23
C ILE A 117 -1.14 -22.07 -12.96
N THR A 118 -0.95 -22.10 -14.29
CA THR A 118 -1.06 -23.33 -15.08
C THR A 118 0.22 -24.17 -15.11
N GLY A 119 1.32 -23.70 -14.50
CA GLY A 119 2.61 -24.41 -14.47
C GLY A 119 3.28 -24.51 -15.84
N LEU A 120 3.12 -23.50 -16.68
CA LEU A 120 3.75 -23.36 -18.01
C LEU A 120 4.96 -22.41 -18.00
N ALA A 121 5.33 -21.88 -16.83
CA ALA A 121 6.45 -20.96 -16.63
C ALA A 121 7.81 -21.63 -16.89
#